data_AF-A0A357C987-F1
#
_entry.id   AF-A0A357C987-F1
#
_cell.length_a   1.000
_cell.length_b   1.000
_cell.length_c   1.000
_cell.angle_alpha   90.00
_cell.angle_beta   90.00
_cell.angle_gamma   90.00
#
_symmetry.space_group_name_H-M   'P 1'
#
loop_
_entity.id
_entity.type
_entity.pdbx_description
1 polymer ?
#
loop_
_entity_poly.entity_id
_entity_poly.type
_entity_poly.pdbx_seq_one_letter_code
_entity_poly.pdbx_strand_id
1 'polypeptide(L)' 'MYEDVLNLFIRRRSIRSYLDKPVEEEKIDTILEAAFAAPSACNNQPWEMVVVTEKSIMDEIRAEFGFANYNA' A
#
# COMPACT_ATOMS: atom_id res chain seq x y z
N MET A 1 -22.01 1.86 -10.92
CA MET A 1 -21.07 0.71 -10.94
C MET A 1 -19.79 1.02 -11.70
N TYR A 2 -19.80 1.20 -13.04
CA TYR A 2 -18.58 1.65 -13.75
C TYR A 2 -18.20 3.10 -13.43
N GLU A 3 -19.20 3.96 -13.26
CA GLU A 3 -19.01 5.37 -12.94
C GLU A 3 -18.26 5.57 -11.60
N ASP A 4 -18.56 4.76 -10.59
CA ASP A 4 -17.95 4.86 -9.26
C ASP A 4 -16.46 4.49 -9.28
N VAL A 5 -16.12 3.44 -10.04
CA VAL A 5 -14.74 2.97 -10.21
C VAL A 5 -13.93 3.98 -11.03
N LEU A 6 -14.50 4.53 -12.10
CA LEU A 6 -13.85 5.55 -12.91
C LEU A 6 -13.58 6.82 -12.07
N ASN A 7 -14.57 7.27 -11.30
CA ASN A 7 -14.42 8.42 -10.41
C ASN A 7 -13.37 8.19 -9.32
N LEU A 8 -13.24 6.96 -8.80
CA LEU A 8 -12.19 6.60 -7.85
C LEU A 8 -10.79 6.84 -8.45
N PHE A 9 -10.56 6.38 -9.68
CA PHE A 9 -9.26 6.55 -10.35
C PHE A 9 -8.95 8.01 -10.65
N ILE A 10 -9.93 8.78 -11.12
CA ILE A 10 -9.75 10.21 -11.42
C ILE A 10 -9.45 11.02 -10.15
N ARG A 11 -10.08 10.69 -9.03
CA ARG A 11 -9.94 11.42 -7.76
C ARG A 11 -8.71 11.02 -6.95
N ARG A 12 -8.00 9.94 -7.30
CA ARG A 12 -6.83 9.44 -6.56
C ARG A 12 -5.74 10.51 -6.46
N ARG A 13 -5.24 10.72 -5.25
CA ARG A 13 -4.08 11.59 -4.95
C ARG A 13 -3.11 10.86 -4.03
N SER A 14 -1.82 11.20 -4.09
CA SER A 14 -0.88 10.78 -3.05
C SER A 14 -1.19 11.55 -1.77
N ILE A 15 -1.43 10.82 -0.68
CA ILE A 15 -1.62 11.37 0.67
C ILE A 15 -0.29 11.25 1.39
N ARG A 16 0.16 12.31 2.08
CA ARG A 16 1.47 12.34 2.77
C ARG A 16 1.39 12.70 4.25
N SER A 17 0.18 12.90 4.74
CA SER A 17 -0.13 13.22 6.13
C SER A 17 -1.20 12.24 6.59
N TYR A 18 -0.87 11.46 7.61
CA TYR A 18 -1.71 10.40 8.14
C TYR A 18 -2.01 10.65 9.62
N LEU A 19 -3.09 10.04 10.10
CA LEU A 19 -3.38 10.01 11.53
C LEU A 19 -2.39 9.06 12.22
N ASP A 20 -2.08 9.32 13.49
CA ASP A 20 -1.35 8.37 14.34
C ASP A 20 -2.31 7.25 14.81
N LYS A 21 -2.82 6.50 13.84
CA LYS A 21 -3.76 5.39 14.04
C LYS A 21 -3.29 4.20 13.19
N PRO A 22 -3.16 2.99 13.78
CA PRO A 22 -2.86 1.80 13.00
C PRO A 22 -4.00 1.45 12.04
N VAL A 23 -3.64 0.81 10.94
CA VAL A 23 -4.60 0.23 9.99
C VAL A 23 -5.06 -1.11 10.53
N GLU A 24 -6.36 -1.38 10.47
CA GLU A 24 -6.96 -2.65 10.86
C GLU A 24 -6.48 -3.79 9.95
N GLU A 25 -6.21 -4.97 10.51
CA GLU A 25 -5.63 -6.12 9.81
C GLU A 25 -6.47 -6.55 8.60
N GLU A 26 -7.79 -6.58 8.75
CA GLU A 26 -8.71 -7.00 7.69
C GLU A 26 -8.64 -6.08 6.46
N LYS A 27 -8.31 -4.81 6.66
CA LYS A 27 -8.12 -3.86 5.56
C LYS A 27 -6.81 -4.12 4.83
N ILE A 28 -5.76 -4.51 5.53
CA ILE A 28 -4.47 -4.89 4.93
C ILE A 28 -4.70 -6.14 4.07
N ASP A 29 -5.38 -7.15 4.60
CA ASP A 29 -5.69 -8.38 3.88
C ASP A 29 -6.51 -8.11 2.61
N THR A 30 -7.53 -7.27 2.70
CA THR A 30 -8.35 -6.87 1.54
C THR A 30 -7.50 -6.22 0.44
N ILE A 31 -6.51 -5.39 0.81
CA ILE A 31 -5.60 -4.74 -0.15
C ILE A 31 -4.66 -5.78 -0.79
N LEU A 32 -4.13 -6.71 0.01
CA LEU A 32 -3.27 -7.78 -0.49
C LEU A 32 -4.01 -8.72 -1.44
N GLU A 33 -5.25 -9.09 -1.12
CA GLU A 33 -6.09 -9.89 -2.01
C GLU A 33 -6.29 -9.19 -3.36
N ALA A 34 -6.60 -7.90 -3.34
CA ALA A 34 -6.72 -7.11 -4.56
C ALA A 34 -5.41 -7.00 -5.35
N ALA A 35 -4.27 -6.90 -4.67
CA ALA A 35 -2.95 -6.86 -5.30
C ALA A 35 -2.60 -8.20 -5.98
N PHE A 36 -2.86 -9.33 -5.32
CA PHE A 36 -2.58 -10.66 -5.86
C PHE A 36 -3.53 -11.07 -6.99
N ALA A 37 -4.74 -10.50 -7.03
CA ALA A 37 -5.68 -10.69 -8.14
C ALA A 37 -5.23 -10.01 -9.45
N ALA A 38 -4.20 -9.17 -9.43
CA ALA A 38 -3.69 -8.51 -10.62
C ALA A 38 -3.11 -9.53 -11.63
N PRO A 39 -3.34 -9.35 -12.95
CA PRO A 39 -2.79 -10.24 -13.95
C PRO A 39 -1.27 -10.14 -14.01
N SER A 40 -0.59 -11.27 -14.17
CA SER A 40 0.85 -11.35 -14.38
C SER A 40 1.20 -12.08 -15.69
N ALA A 41 2.34 -11.73 -16.27
CA ALA A 41 2.82 -12.37 -17.50
C ALA A 41 2.99 -13.88 -17.27
N CYS A 42 2.30 -14.70 -18.07
CA CYS A 42 2.29 -16.16 -17.90
C CYS A 42 1.85 -16.64 -16.50
N ASN A 43 1.06 -15.84 -15.78
CA ASN A 43 0.66 -16.12 -14.39
C ASN A 43 1.83 -16.37 -13.41
N ASN A 44 2.99 -15.77 -13.68
CA ASN A 44 4.20 -16.01 -12.90
C ASN A 44 4.17 -15.39 -11.49
N GLN A 45 3.25 -14.46 -11.23
CA GLN A 45 3.04 -13.84 -9.91
C GLN A 45 4.36 -13.45 -9.21
N PRO A 46 5.20 -12.62 -9.86
CA PRO A 46 6.61 -12.43 -9.46
C PRO A 46 6.77 -11.49 -8.28
N TRP A 47 5.69 -11.16 -7.57
CA TRP A 47 5.65 -10.18 -6.51
C TRP A 47 5.86 -10.83 -5.15
N GLU A 48 6.72 -10.21 -4.35
CA GLU A 48 6.87 -10.47 -2.92
C GLU A 48 6.42 -9.22 -2.17
N MET A 49 5.48 -9.38 -1.24
CA MET A 49 4.93 -8.28 -0.46
C MET A 49 5.37 -8.44 0.99
N VAL A 50 6.05 -7.43 1.53
CA VAL A 50 6.44 -7.38 2.95
C VAL A 50 5.60 -6.32 3.64
N VAL A 51 4.77 -6.73 4.60
CA VAL A 51 3.96 -5.82 5.40
C VAL A 51 4.71 -5.50 6.69
N VAL A 52 4.95 -4.21 6.93
CA VAL A 52 5.59 -3.72 8.16
C VAL A 52 4.58 -2.86 8.91
N THR A 53 4.10 -3.35 10.04
CA THR A 53 3.18 -2.64 10.94
C THR A 53 3.86 -2.10 12.20
N GLU A 54 5.00 -2.68 12.57
CA GLU A 54 5.78 -2.29 13.75
C GLU A 54 6.47 -0.95 13.54
N LYS A 55 6.20 0.00 14.44
CA LYS A 55 6.71 1.38 14.32
C LYS A 55 8.23 1.45 14.41
N SER A 56 8.85 0.66 15.27
CA SER A 56 10.31 0.61 15.40
C SER A 56 10.99 0.21 14.10
N ILE A 57 10.46 -0.81 13.42
CA ILE A 57 11.01 -1.28 12.14
C ILE A 57 10.81 -0.22 11.05
N MET A 58 9.64 0.45 11.02
CA MET A 58 9.43 1.58 10.09
C MET A 58 10.41 2.73 10.32
N ASP A 59 10.74 3.03 11.58
CA ASP A 59 11.68 4.09 11.93
C ASP A 59 13.12 3.73 11.49
N GLU A 60 13.52 2.46 11.61
CA GLU A 60 14.79 1.96 11.06
C GLU A 60 14.84 2.11 9.52
N ILE A 61 13.80 1.70 8.80
CA ILE A 61 13.70 1.86 7.35
C ILE A 61 13.81 3.33 6.95
N ARG A 62 13.12 4.23 7.67
CA ARG A 62 13.17 5.67 7.44
C ARG A 62 14.55 6.29 7.65
N ALA A 63 15.32 5.75 8.59
CA ALA A 63 16.68 6.21 8.86
C ALA A 63 17.66 5.80 7.74
N GLU A 64 17.52 4.60 7.20
CA GLU A 64 18.43 4.05 6.18
C GLU A 64 18.16 4.57 4.77
N PHE A 65 16.88 4.73 4.39
CA PHE A 65 16.52 5.15 3.03
C PHE A 65 16.22 6.65 2.97
N GLY A 66 17.06 7.41 2.27
CA GLY A 66 16.94 8.88 2.16
C GLY A 66 15.59 9.40 1.67
N PHE A 67 14.79 8.57 0.98
CA PHE A 67 13.44 8.93 0.52
C PHE A 67 12.30 8.37 1.39
N ALA A 68 12.56 7.49 2.35
CA ALA A 68 11.51 6.85 3.16
C ALA A 68 10.83 7.80 4.16
N ASN A 69 11.46 8.93 4.47
CA ASN A 69 10.85 10.00 5.28
C ASN A 69 9.80 10.82 4.52
N TYR A 70 9.86 10.78 3.19
CA TYR A 70 8.78 11.29 2.37
C TYR A 70 7.74 10.17 2.39
N ASN A 71 6.68 10.33 3.16
CA ASN A 71 5.49 9.47 3.11
C ASN A 71 4.89 9.58 1.69
N ALA A 72 5.54 8.97 0.69
CA ALA A 72 5.47 9.37 -0.72
C ALA A 72 4.37 8.66 -1.50
#